data_AF-A0A819QL98-F1
#
_entry.id   AF-A0A819QL98-F1
#
_cell.length_a   1.000
_cell.length_b   1.000
_cell.length_c   1.000
_cell.angle_alpha   90.00
_cell.angle_beta   90.00
_cell.angle_gamma   90.00
#
_symmetry.space_group_name_H-M   'P 1'
#
loop_
_entity.id
_entity.type
_entity.pdbx_description
1 polymer ?
#
loop_
_entity_poly.entity_id
_entity_poly.type
_entity_poly.pdbx_seq_one_letter_code
_entity_poly.pdbx_strand_id
1 'polypeptide(L)' 'EKIPFYKDIIAKGQVEEWLNDFIRTHQKTIHQYIRYSIEKMTYEDFDLYKFIEQEIAQLG' A
#
# COMPACT_ATOMS: atom_id res chain seq x y z
N GLU A 1 8.89 -7.99 3.21
CA GLU A 1 8.48 -6.96 4.20
C GLU A 1 7.07 -7.22 4.71
N LYS A 2 6.69 -6.63 5.85
CA LYS A 2 5.30 -6.60 6.32
C LYS A 2 4.75 -5.22 6.02
N ILE A 3 3.79 -5.13 5.11
CA ILE A 3 3.13 -3.87 4.75
C ILE A 3 1.80 -3.79 5.50
N PRO A 4 1.60 -2.77 6.35
CA PRO A 4 0.32 -2.58 7.02
C PRO A 4 -0.73 -2.16 6.00
N PHE A 5 -1.94 -2.73 6.11
CA PHE A 5 -3.08 -2.22 5.36
C PHE A 5 -3.45 -0.83 5.87
N TYR A 6 -4.03 0.00 5.01
CA TYR A 6 -4.54 1.31 5.44
C TYR A 6 -5.73 1.20 6.42
N LYS A 7 -6.35 0.03 6.50
CA LYS A 7 -7.45 -0.31 7.40
C LYS A 7 -7.36 -1.78 7.79
N ASP A 8 -7.72 -2.09 9.03
CA ASP A 8 -7.85 -3.47 9.50
C ASP A 8 -8.97 -4.24 8.77
N ILE A 9 -8.67 -5.49 8.44
CA ILE A 9 -9.61 -6.44 7.83
C ILE A 9 -10.07 -7.40 8.91
N ILE A 10 -11.38 -7.43 9.16
CA ILE A 10 -11.98 -8.30 10.17
C ILE A 10 -12.45 -9.58 9.48
N ALA A 11 -11.67 -10.66 9.62
CA ALA A 11 -12.03 -11.99 9.11
C ALA A 11 -13.09 -12.65 10.00
N LYS A 12 -14.35 -12.21 9.89
CA LYS A 12 -15.50 -12.78 10.59
C LYS A 12 -16.66 -12.99 9.61
N GLY A 13 -17.48 -14.02 9.85
CA GLY A 13 -18.64 -14.32 8.99
C GLY A 13 -18.27 -15.17 7.78
N GLN A 14 -18.98 -14.96 6.66
CA GLN A 14 -18.78 -15.76 5.45
C GLN A 14 -17.42 -15.47 4.83
N VAL A 15 -16.75 -16.53 4.35
CA VAL A 15 -15.40 -16.43 3.80
C VAL A 15 -15.32 -15.49 2.60
N GLU A 16 -16.32 -15.56 1.71
CA GLU A 16 -16.38 -14.70 0.53
C GLU A 16 -16.52 -13.21 0.88
N GLU A 17 -17.25 -12.88 1.95
CA GLU A 17 -17.45 -11.48 2.36
C GLU A 17 -16.15 -10.84 2.82
N TRP A 18 -15.43 -11.46 3.77
CA TRP A 18 -14.18 -10.88 4.26
C TRP A 18 -13.04 -10.99 3.25
N LEU A 19 -13.07 -11.96 2.33
CA LEU A 19 -12.13 -12.03 1.20
C LEU A 19 -12.34 -10.89 0.20
N ASN A 20 -13.59 -10.55 -0.11
CA ASN A 20 -13.90 -9.42 -0.97
C ASN A 20 -13.47 -8.09 -0.33
N ASP A 21 -13.70 -7.95 0.98
CA ASP A 21 -13.21 -6.80 1.74
C ASP A 21 -11.68 -6.76 1.81
N PHE A 22 -11.03 -7.91 1.93
CA PHE A 22 -9.57 -8.03 1.85
C PHE A 22 -9.05 -7.53 0.52
N ILE A 23 -9.56 -8.04 -0.61
CA ILE A 23 -9.12 -7.66 -1.96
C ILE A 23 -9.30 -6.16 -2.18
N ARG A 24 -10.46 -5.62 -1.80
CA ARG A 24 -10.75 -4.19 -1.92
C ARG A 24 -9.81 -3.33 -1.07
N THR A 25 -9.53 -3.77 0.17
CA THR A 25 -8.64 -3.06 1.09
C THR A 25 -7.20 -3.10 0.61
N HIS A 26 -6.77 -4.25 0.06
CA HIS A 26 -5.46 -4.42 -0.54
C HIS A 26 -5.25 -3.48 -1.75
N GLN A 27 -6.20 -3.47 -2.70
CA GLN A 27 -6.13 -2.57 -3.87
C GLN A 27 -6.07 -1.09 -3.48
N LYS A 28 -6.81 -0.69 -2.45
CA LYS A 28 -6.78 0.67 -1.93
C LYS A 28 -5.47 1.00 -1.21
N THR A 29 -4.90 0.05 -0.47
CA THR A 29 -3.58 0.20 0.18
C THR A 29 -2.51 0.46 -0.88
N ILE A 30 -2.50 -0.34 -1.95
CA ILE A 30 -1.57 -0.15 -3.09
C ILE A 30 -1.76 1.25 -3.71
N HIS A 31 -3.01 1.66 -3.99
CA HIS A 31 -3.27 2.99 -4.55
C HIS A 31 -2.78 4.13 -3.64
N GLN A 32 -3.00 4.02 -2.33
CA GLN A 32 -2.52 5.02 -1.39
C GLN A 32 -0.99 5.05 -1.33
N TYR A 33 -0.36 3.89 -1.39
CA TYR A 33 1.10 3.80 -1.40
C TYR A 33 1.67 4.47 -2.65
N ILE A 34 1.18 4.11 -3.84
CA ILE A 34 1.59 4.76 -5.11
C ILE A 34 1.41 6.27 -5.03
N ARG A 35 0.25 6.73 -4.52
CA ARG A 35 -0.02 8.17 -4.37
C ARG A 35 0.98 8.84 -3.43
N TYR A 36 1.22 8.27 -2.26
CA TYR A 36 2.17 8.79 -1.28
C TYR A 36 3.59 8.83 -1.84
N SER A 37 3.98 7.78 -2.55
CA SER A 37 5.26 7.67 -3.23
C SER A 37 5.41 8.77 -4.29
N ILE A 38 4.39 9.04 -5.13
CA ILE A 38 4.40 10.14 -6.11
C ILE A 38 4.46 11.51 -5.42
N GLU A 39 3.67 11.73 -4.37
CA GLU A 39 3.69 12.99 -3.60
C GLU A 39 5.10 13.24 -3.01
N LYS A 40 5.76 12.19 -2.49
CA LYS A 40 7.15 12.25 -2.02
C LYS A 40 8.16 12.69 -3.08
N MET A 41 7.95 12.31 -4.34
CA MET A 41 8.83 12.70 -5.47
C MET A 41 8.80 14.20 -5.76
N THR A 42 7.79 14.92 -5.26
CA THR A 42 7.62 16.36 -5.50
C THR A 42 8.27 17.25 -4.44
N TYR A 43 8.84 16.67 -3.36
CA TYR A 43 9.53 17.45 -2.32
C TYR A 43 10.98 17.74 -2.68
N GLU A 44 11.50 18.88 -2.19
CA GLU A 44 12.87 19.34 -2.47
C GLU A 44 13.95 18.36 -1.96
N ASP A 45 13.66 17.59 -0.90
CA ASP A 45 14.57 16.61 -0.30
C ASP A 45 14.41 15.19 -0.90
N PHE A 46 13.84 15.07 -2.09
CA PHE A 46 13.60 13.77 -2.72
C PHE A 46 14.92 13.07 -3.10
N ASP A 47 15.18 11.91 -2.47
CA ASP A 47 16.27 11.01 -2.82
C ASP A 47 15.75 9.82 -3.65
N LEU A 48 16.10 9.81 -4.92
CA LEU A 48 15.70 8.78 -5.89
C LEU A 48 16.23 7.39 -5.51
N TYR A 49 17.46 7.26 -5.00
CA TYR A 49 18.03 5.96 -4.68
C TYR A 49 17.31 5.35 -3.47
N LYS A 50 17.09 6.16 -2.43
CA LYS A 50 16.33 5.75 -1.25
C LYS A 50 14.89 5.38 -1.61
N PHE A 51 14.29 6.11 -2.53
CA PHE A 51 12.94 5.84 -3.02
C PHE A 51 12.83 4.51 -3.79
N ILE A 52 13.79 4.23 -4.69
CA ILE A 52 13.81 2.97 -5.44
C ILE A 52 13.99 1.77 -4.50
N GLU A 53 14.93 1.86 -3.55
CA GLU A 53 15.22 0.76 -2.62
C GLU A 53 14.08 0.49 -1.63
N GLN A 54 13.41 1.53 -1.13
CA GLN A 54 12.44 1.40 -0.04
C GLN A 54 10.98 1.36 -0.51
N GLU A 55 10.64 2.05 -1.60
CA GLU A 55 9.25 2.24 -1.99
C GLU A 55 8.91 1.48 -3.29
N ILE A 56 9.77 1.50 -4.31
CA ILE A 56 9.50 0.76 -5.57
C ILE A 56 9.61 -0.75 -5.37
N ALA A 57 10.59 -1.23 -4.59
CA ALA A 57 10.72 -2.65 -4.27
C ALA A 57 9.49 -3.24 -3.57
N GLN A 58 8.65 -2.41 -2.95
CA GLN A 58 7.40 -2.82 -2.31
C GLN A 58 6.21 -2.92 -3.29
N LEU A 59 6.34 -2.36 -4.50
CA LEU A 59 5.31 -2.38 -5.55
C LEU A 59 5.47 -3.53 -6.56
N GLY A 60 6.67 -4.12 -6.68
CA GLY A 60 6.99 -5.21 -7.60
C GLY A 60 6.97 -6.59 -6.95
#